data_AF-A0A3D5VP71-F1
#
_entry.id   AF-A0A3D5VP71-F1
#
_cell.length_a   1.000
_cell.length_b   1.000
_cell.length_c   1.000
_cell.angle_alpha   90.00
_cell.angle_beta   90.00
_cell.angle_gamma   90.00
#
_symmetry.space_group_name_H-M   'P 1'
#
loop_
_entity.id
_entity.type
_entity.pdbx_description
1 polymer ?
#
loop_
_entity_poly.entity_id
_entity_poly.type
_entity_poly.pdbx_seq_one_letter_code
_entity_poly.pdbx_strand_id
1 'polypeptide(L)'
;MLAVLSAANSLYQNISVKYEAGEVATSWIPAIENLGHMKSFLSEHSLVTNDRLAVQGSLDAVSFQKKTEELESSLAKATEIYAATLLTYSDASSAQGNAEKALYADYQAKRDAYFAVAKASTQAVEDAMGDDNVLLSVRQEYANKGPNTFRQAHAAMEAILQFNLKGTAEAATAVADKVNAAENTMLVALVVSLVVGGALIWLIPRSVIEPVKQAVALAQSIAEGDLTRRVQVQGKDEMGELLGSLDRMQTQLVQVVANVRSGSESVATASAEIAQGNHDLSARTEQQASAL
;
A
#
# COMPACT_ATOMS: atom_id res chain seq x y z
N MET A 1 -3.30 14.28 9.57
CA MET A 1 -4.30 13.19 9.53
C MET A 1 -4.31 12.47 8.17
N LEU A 2 -4.45 13.18 7.04
CA LEU A 2 -4.42 12.59 5.69
C LEU A 2 -3.12 11.81 5.36
N ALA A 3 -1.95 12.36 5.70
CA ALA A 3 -0.68 11.66 5.49
C ALA A 3 -0.53 10.36 6.31
N VAL A 4 -1.14 10.31 7.50
CA VAL A 4 -1.13 9.12 8.35
C VAL A 4 -2.08 8.05 7.80
N LEU A 5 -3.25 8.46 7.29
CA LEU A 5 -4.20 7.58 6.61
C LEU A 5 -3.63 7.02 5.31
N SER A 6 -2.93 7.82 4.50
CA SER A 6 -2.29 7.33 3.27
C SER A 6 -1.14 6.38 3.56
N ALA A 7 -0.35 6.65 4.60
CA ALA A 7 0.73 5.76 5.05
C ALA A 7 0.17 4.42 5.55
N ALA A 8 -0.89 4.44 6.35
CA ALA A 8 -1.56 3.22 6.81
C ALA A 8 -2.15 2.40 5.65
N ASN A 9 -2.79 3.05 4.68
CA ASN A 9 -3.32 2.39 3.49
C ASN A 9 -2.23 1.78 2.61
N SER A 10 -1.12 2.49 2.41
CA SER A 10 0.04 1.99 1.67
C SER A 10 0.70 0.79 2.38
N LEU A 11 0.80 0.83 3.72
CA LEU A 11 1.33 -0.28 4.50
C LEU A 11 0.45 -1.53 4.39
N TYR A 12 -0.88 -1.35 4.46
CA TYR A 12 -1.84 -2.44 4.29
C TYR A 12 -1.76 -3.07 2.90
N GLN A 13 -1.71 -2.26 1.84
CA GLN A 13 -1.54 -2.76 0.48
C GLN A 13 -0.22 -3.52 0.31
N ASN A 14 0.89 -2.99 0.85
CA ASN A 14 2.21 -3.65 0.80
C ASN A 14 2.20 -5.02 1.50
N ILE A 15 1.58 -5.11 2.68
CA ILE A 15 1.42 -6.36 3.42
C ILE A 15 0.61 -7.36 2.59
N SER A 16 -0.49 -6.94 1.98
CA SER A 16 -1.34 -7.82 1.16
C SER A 16 -0.62 -8.37 -0.08
N VAL A 17 0.21 -7.56 -0.74
CA VAL A 17 1.03 -8.00 -1.89
C VAL A 17 2.07 -9.03 -1.47
N LYS A 18 2.67 -8.88 -0.28
CA LYS A 18 3.62 -9.88 0.25
C LYS A 18 2.94 -11.21 0.57
N TYR A 19 1.69 -11.20 1.02
CA TYR A 19 0.92 -12.42 1.24
C TYR A 19 0.63 -13.14 -0.08
N GLU A 20 0.12 -12.44 -1.10
CA GLU A 20 -0.18 -13.01 -2.41
C GLU A 20 1.09 -13.53 -3.11
N ALA A 21 2.19 -12.77 -3.07
CA ALA A 21 3.48 -13.22 -3.60
C ALA A 21 4.06 -14.42 -2.84
N GLY A 22 3.83 -14.49 -1.53
CA GLY A 22 4.22 -15.63 -0.70
C GLY A 22 3.50 -16.91 -1.08
N GLU A 23 2.18 -16.84 -1.28
CA GLU A 23 1.34 -17.99 -1.65
C GLU A 23 1.68 -18.54 -3.04
N VAL A 24 2.00 -17.68 -4.02
CA VAL A 24 2.50 -18.10 -5.33
C VAL A 24 3.77 -18.94 -5.21
N ALA A 25 4.72 -18.49 -4.39
CA ALA A 25 6.02 -19.14 -4.23
C ALA A 25 5.96 -20.43 -3.41
N THR A 26 5.13 -20.49 -2.37
CA THR A 26 5.06 -21.64 -1.46
C THR A 26 4.01 -22.68 -1.84
N SER A 27 2.98 -22.28 -2.60
CA SER A 27 1.85 -23.15 -2.94
C SER A 27 1.82 -23.46 -4.42
N TRP A 28 1.71 -22.44 -5.28
CA TRP A 28 1.33 -22.66 -6.68
C TRP A 28 2.47 -23.11 -7.58
N ILE A 29 3.68 -22.56 -7.43
CA ILE A 29 4.83 -23.00 -8.23
C ILE A 29 5.15 -24.49 -7.97
N PRO A 30 5.32 -24.94 -6.70
CA PRO A 30 5.56 -26.35 -6.43
C PRO A 30 4.40 -27.25 -6.86
N ALA A 31 3.16 -26.77 -6.76
CA ALA A 31 1.98 -27.51 -7.21
C ALA A 31 2.00 -27.74 -8.73
N ILE A 32 2.23 -26.69 -9.52
CA ILE A 32 2.28 -26.76 -10.98
C ILE A 32 3.44 -27.65 -11.45
N GLU A 33 4.62 -27.51 -10.83
CA GLU A 33 5.78 -28.34 -11.13
C GLU A 33 5.48 -29.83 -10.91
N ASN A 34 4.94 -30.18 -9.74
CA ASN A 34 4.64 -31.57 -9.41
C ASN A 34 3.46 -32.14 -10.21
N LEU A 35 2.46 -31.33 -10.58
CA LEU A 35 1.43 -31.76 -11.54
C LEU A 35 2.04 -32.11 -12.90
N GLY A 36 3.05 -31.36 -13.35
CA GLY A 36 3.82 -31.69 -14.54
C GLY A 36 4.51 -33.06 -14.43
N HIS A 37 5.18 -33.33 -13.31
CA HIS A 37 5.79 -34.63 -13.03
C HIS A 37 4.76 -35.76 -12.98
N MET A 38 3.66 -35.57 -12.26
CA MET A 38 2.58 -36.56 -12.15
C MET A 38 2.00 -36.90 -13.53
N LYS A 39 1.76 -35.90 -14.38
CA LYS A 39 1.30 -36.08 -15.77
C LYS A 39 2.29 -36.85 -16.63
N SER A 40 3.58 -36.56 -16.49
CA SER A 40 4.63 -37.30 -17.20
C SER A 40 4.66 -38.76 -16.78
N PHE A 41 4.75 -39.05 -15.47
CA PHE A 41 4.85 -40.42 -14.96
C PHE A 41 3.59 -41.25 -15.26
N LEU A 42 2.39 -40.68 -15.14
CA LEU A 42 1.15 -41.37 -15.47
C LEU A 42 1.07 -41.70 -16.98
N SER A 43 1.52 -40.77 -17.84
CA SER A 43 1.56 -40.99 -19.28
C SER A 43 2.57 -42.05 -19.67
N GLU A 44 3.77 -42.02 -19.09
CA GLU A 44 4.80 -43.04 -19.32
C GLU A 44 4.34 -44.42 -18.83
N HIS A 45 3.67 -44.48 -17.68
CA HIS A 45 3.06 -45.70 -17.18
C HIS A 45 2.03 -46.27 -18.17
N SER A 46 1.16 -45.41 -18.73
CA SER A 46 0.20 -45.84 -19.76
C SER A 46 0.87 -46.30 -21.05
N LEU A 47 1.97 -45.68 -21.47
CA LEU A 47 2.71 -46.10 -22.65
C LEU A 47 3.30 -47.50 -22.44
N VAL A 48 3.98 -47.72 -21.32
CA VAL A 48 4.60 -49.01 -20.97
C VAL A 48 3.53 -50.11 -20.80
N THR A 49 2.39 -49.78 -20.18
CA THR A 49 1.25 -50.70 -20.05
C THR A 49 0.64 -51.06 -21.41
N ASN A 50 0.45 -50.07 -22.29
CA ASN A 50 -0.07 -50.30 -23.63
C ASN A 50 0.87 -51.17 -24.47
N ASP A 51 2.19 -50.94 -24.36
CA ASP A 51 3.19 -51.76 -25.03
C ASP A 51 3.15 -53.21 -24.54
N ARG A 52 3.09 -53.43 -23.22
CA ARG A 52 2.96 -54.78 -22.63
C ARG A 52 1.72 -55.52 -23.12
N LEU A 53 0.63 -54.80 -23.33
CA LEU A 53 -0.65 -55.34 -23.80
C LEU A 53 -0.75 -55.40 -25.34
N ALA A 54 0.26 -54.94 -26.07
CA ALA A 54 0.34 -55.09 -27.51
C ALA A 54 0.60 -56.56 -27.92
N VAL A 55 0.44 -56.85 -29.21
CA VAL A 55 0.68 -58.20 -29.76
C VAL A 55 2.18 -58.56 -29.71
N GLN A 56 3.05 -57.57 -29.89
CA GLN A 56 4.51 -57.71 -29.80
C GLN A 56 5.06 -56.67 -28.81
N GLY A 57 4.76 -56.84 -27.52
CA GLY A 57 5.31 -55.97 -26.50
C GLY A 57 6.84 -56.01 -26.49
N SER A 58 7.46 -54.84 -26.37
CA SER A 58 8.91 -54.67 -26.46
C SER A 58 9.64 -55.09 -25.17
N LEU A 59 8.95 -55.05 -24.02
CA LEU A 59 9.49 -55.39 -22.72
C LEU A 59 9.09 -56.81 -22.26
N ASP A 60 10.06 -57.55 -21.74
CA ASP A 60 9.81 -58.77 -20.99
C ASP A 60 9.10 -58.48 -19.65
N ALA A 61 8.55 -59.51 -19.01
CA ALA A 61 7.74 -59.35 -17.79
C ALA A 61 8.52 -58.69 -16.63
N VAL A 62 9.79 -59.06 -16.45
CA VAL A 62 10.63 -58.55 -15.35
C VAL A 62 10.98 -57.09 -15.60
N SER A 63 11.38 -56.74 -16.83
CA SER A 63 11.68 -55.35 -17.19
C SER A 63 10.44 -54.46 -17.12
N PHE A 64 9.28 -54.97 -17.54
CA PHE A 64 8.00 -54.29 -17.40
C PHE A 64 7.68 -53.99 -15.94
N GLN A 65 7.68 -55.02 -15.08
CA GLN A 65 7.37 -54.89 -13.66
C GLN A 65 8.27 -53.87 -12.97
N LYS A 66 9.59 -53.97 -13.20
CA LYS A 66 10.56 -53.03 -12.63
C LYS A 66 10.25 -51.58 -13.06
N LYS A 67 9.99 -51.37 -14.35
CA LYS A 67 9.72 -50.03 -14.88
C LYS A 67 8.41 -49.45 -14.34
N THR A 68 7.35 -50.26 -14.24
CA THR A 68 6.08 -49.81 -13.66
C THR A 68 6.22 -49.49 -12.17
N GLU A 69 6.94 -50.30 -11.39
CA GLU A 69 7.20 -50.03 -9.97
C GLU A 69 7.97 -48.71 -9.77
N GLU A 70 8.99 -48.45 -10.60
CA GLU A 70 9.74 -47.18 -10.58
C GLU A 70 8.83 -45.97 -10.90
N LEU A 71 7.96 -46.10 -11.91
CA LEU A 71 7.03 -45.04 -12.31
C LEU A 71 5.94 -44.79 -11.25
N GLU A 72 5.38 -45.85 -10.68
CA GLU A 72 4.39 -45.75 -9.60
C GLU A 72 5.01 -45.10 -8.35
N SER A 73 6.25 -45.48 -7.99
CA SER A 73 6.98 -44.85 -6.89
C SER A 73 7.23 -43.36 -7.13
N SER A 74 7.63 -43.00 -8.37
CA SER A 74 7.89 -41.61 -8.75
C SER A 74 6.61 -40.78 -8.77
N LEU A 75 5.52 -41.35 -9.28
CA LEU A 75 4.19 -40.75 -9.25
C LEU A 75 3.70 -40.53 -7.81
N ALA A 76 3.91 -41.51 -6.92
CA ALA A 76 3.53 -41.40 -5.51
C ALA A 76 4.28 -40.25 -4.82
N LYS A 77 5.60 -40.13 -5.02
CA LYS A 77 6.41 -39.03 -4.47
C LYS A 77 5.95 -37.66 -4.98
N ALA A 78 5.74 -37.52 -6.29
CA ALA A 78 5.23 -36.26 -6.86
C ALA A 78 3.82 -35.91 -6.32
N THR A 79 2.98 -36.93 -6.15
CA THR A 79 1.64 -36.79 -5.58
C THR A 79 1.68 -36.36 -4.11
N GLU A 80 2.63 -36.86 -3.32
CA GLU A 80 2.84 -36.47 -1.92
C GLU A 80 3.26 -35.00 -1.80
N ILE A 81 4.21 -34.56 -2.63
CA ILE A 81 4.64 -33.16 -2.66
C ILE A 81 3.49 -32.25 -3.06
N TYR A 82 2.73 -32.62 -4.10
CA TYR A 82 1.53 -31.90 -4.50
C TYR A 82 0.48 -31.86 -3.37
N ALA A 83 0.22 -32.97 -2.68
CA ALA A 83 -0.74 -33.00 -1.57
C ALA A 83 -0.33 -32.05 -0.42
N ALA A 84 0.98 -31.87 -0.18
CA ALA A 84 1.48 -30.94 0.81
C ALA A 84 1.17 -29.47 0.45
N THR A 85 1.14 -29.10 -0.84
CA THR A 85 0.76 -27.74 -1.26
C THR A 85 -0.71 -27.43 -1.00
N LEU A 86 -1.58 -28.44 -0.85
CA LEU A 86 -2.99 -28.22 -0.47
C LEU A 86 -3.15 -27.76 0.99
N LEU A 87 -2.09 -27.82 1.79
CA LEU A 87 -2.06 -27.40 3.19
C LEU A 87 -1.50 -25.98 3.36
N THR A 88 -0.94 -25.38 2.32
CA THR A 88 -0.29 -24.05 2.40
C THR A 88 -1.26 -22.90 2.16
N TYR A 89 -2.51 -23.19 1.79
CA TYR A 89 -3.59 -22.21 1.70
C TYR A 89 -3.90 -21.56 3.05
N SER A 90 -4.13 -20.25 3.02
CA SER A 90 -4.48 -19.45 4.20
C SER A 90 -5.99 -19.42 4.46
N ASP A 91 -6.43 -18.87 5.59
CA ASP A 91 -7.86 -18.65 5.87
C ASP A 91 -8.51 -17.77 4.79
N ALA A 92 -7.77 -16.76 4.30
CA ALA A 92 -8.23 -15.84 3.25
C ALA A 92 -8.42 -16.54 1.89
N SER A 93 -7.67 -17.62 1.61
CA SER A 93 -7.73 -18.41 0.37
C SER A 93 -8.38 -19.78 0.55
N SER A 94 -9.05 -20.02 1.68
CA SER A 94 -9.68 -21.30 2.04
C SER A 94 -10.70 -21.81 1.01
N ALA A 95 -11.45 -20.93 0.36
CA ALA A 95 -12.39 -21.31 -0.69
C ALA A 95 -11.68 -21.90 -1.93
N GLN A 96 -10.55 -21.32 -2.33
CA GLN A 96 -9.73 -21.82 -3.44
C GLN A 96 -9.09 -23.16 -3.08
N GLY A 97 -8.52 -23.25 -1.87
CA GLY A 97 -7.96 -24.51 -1.35
C GLY A 97 -9.00 -25.64 -1.28
N ASN A 98 -10.25 -25.34 -0.91
CA ASN A 98 -11.33 -26.33 -0.90
C ASN A 98 -11.71 -26.79 -2.32
N ALA A 99 -11.74 -25.88 -3.29
CA ALA A 99 -11.99 -26.22 -4.69
C ALA A 99 -10.87 -27.11 -5.27
N GLU A 100 -9.61 -26.79 -5.01
CA GLU A 100 -8.47 -27.60 -5.46
C GLU A 100 -8.49 -28.99 -4.81
N LYS A 101 -8.78 -29.09 -3.50
CA LYS A 101 -8.93 -30.37 -2.80
C LYS A 101 -10.01 -31.26 -3.42
N ALA A 102 -11.12 -30.68 -3.87
CA ALA A 102 -12.17 -31.43 -4.56
C ALA A 102 -11.71 -31.96 -5.93
N LEU A 103 -10.99 -31.15 -6.71
CA LEU A 103 -10.38 -31.58 -7.98
C LEU A 103 -9.33 -32.68 -7.74
N TYR A 104 -8.55 -32.58 -6.67
CA TYR A 104 -7.58 -33.59 -6.29
C TYR A 104 -8.24 -34.93 -5.91
N ALA A 105 -9.34 -34.90 -5.16
CA ALA A 105 -10.10 -36.11 -4.82
C ALA A 105 -10.69 -36.78 -6.08
N ASP A 106 -11.19 -35.99 -7.04
CA ASP A 106 -11.67 -36.50 -8.33
C ASP A 106 -10.54 -37.13 -9.16
N TYR A 107 -9.36 -36.49 -9.20
CA TYR A 107 -8.16 -37.08 -9.79
C TYR A 107 -7.78 -38.41 -9.14
N GLN A 108 -7.75 -38.49 -7.80
CA GLN A 108 -7.42 -39.73 -7.08
C GLN A 108 -8.35 -40.87 -7.48
N ALA A 109 -9.66 -40.63 -7.48
CA ALA A 109 -10.65 -41.64 -7.88
C ALA A 109 -10.43 -42.15 -9.32
N LYS A 110 -10.18 -41.24 -10.27
CA LYS A 110 -9.96 -41.58 -11.69
C LYS A 110 -8.61 -42.27 -11.92
N ARG A 111 -7.57 -41.82 -11.22
CA ARG A 111 -6.24 -42.44 -11.23
C ARG A 111 -6.33 -43.88 -10.73
N ASP A 112 -7.01 -44.10 -9.61
CA ASP A 112 -7.15 -45.43 -9.02
C ASP A 112 -7.97 -46.37 -9.92
N ALA A 113 -9.01 -45.85 -10.58
CA ALA A 113 -9.76 -46.59 -11.60
C ALA A 113 -8.88 -47.00 -12.80
N TYR A 114 -7.97 -46.13 -13.24
CA TYR A 114 -7.00 -46.46 -14.27
C TYR A 114 -6.03 -47.56 -13.82
N PHE A 115 -5.39 -47.41 -12.65
CA PHE A 115 -4.46 -48.42 -12.13
C PHE A 115 -5.12 -49.78 -11.88
N ALA A 116 -6.38 -49.80 -11.44
CA ALA A 116 -7.15 -51.04 -11.29
C ALA A 116 -7.29 -51.78 -12.63
N VAL A 117 -7.63 -51.07 -13.71
CA VAL A 117 -7.75 -51.66 -15.05
C VAL A 117 -6.39 -52.11 -15.59
N ALA A 118 -5.36 -51.28 -15.44
CA ALA A 118 -4.00 -51.59 -15.88
C ALA A 118 -3.49 -52.87 -15.20
N LYS A 119 -3.54 -52.91 -13.86
CA LYS A 119 -3.07 -54.05 -13.06
C LYS A 119 -3.85 -55.33 -13.36
N ALA A 120 -5.18 -55.26 -13.45
CA ALA A 120 -5.99 -56.43 -13.77
C ALA A 120 -5.66 -56.99 -15.15
N SER A 121 -5.44 -56.12 -16.14
CA SER A 121 -5.13 -56.55 -17.51
C SER A 121 -3.73 -57.14 -17.62
N THR A 122 -2.74 -56.56 -16.95
CA THR A 122 -1.36 -57.08 -16.97
C THR A 122 -1.25 -58.40 -16.22
N GLN A 123 -1.95 -58.56 -15.09
CA GLN A 123 -2.02 -59.84 -14.37
C GLN A 123 -2.69 -60.91 -15.23
N ALA A 124 -3.80 -60.58 -15.91
CA ALA A 124 -4.48 -61.54 -16.76
C ALA A 124 -3.64 -61.99 -17.97
N VAL A 125 -2.70 -61.16 -18.46
CA VAL A 125 -1.72 -61.59 -19.47
C VAL A 125 -0.74 -62.63 -18.92
N GLU A 126 -0.30 -62.48 -17.68
CA GLU A 126 0.58 -63.45 -17.02
C GLU A 126 -0.15 -64.77 -16.75
N ASP A 127 -1.37 -64.67 -16.22
CA ASP A 127 -2.23 -65.81 -15.90
C ASP A 127 -2.67 -66.60 -17.14
N ALA A 128 -2.71 -65.95 -18.31
CA ALA A 128 -3.01 -66.61 -19.59
C ALA A 128 -1.95 -67.64 -19.99
N MET A 129 -0.73 -67.57 -19.44
CA MET A 129 0.37 -68.51 -19.71
C MET A 129 0.64 -68.78 -21.20
N GLY A 130 0.38 -67.78 -22.06
CA GLY A 130 0.54 -67.90 -23.52
C GLY A 130 -0.67 -68.45 -24.29
N ASP A 131 -1.83 -68.62 -23.67
CA ASP A 131 -3.07 -68.98 -24.37
C ASP A 131 -3.57 -67.81 -25.25
N ASP A 132 -3.50 -67.99 -26.56
CA ASP A 132 -3.86 -66.95 -27.55
C ASP A 132 -5.31 -66.47 -27.45
N ASN A 133 -6.26 -67.34 -27.10
CA ASN A 133 -7.67 -66.96 -26.98
C ASN A 133 -7.90 -66.11 -25.73
N VAL A 134 -7.27 -66.50 -24.61
CA VAL A 134 -7.33 -65.72 -23.37
C VAL A 134 -6.64 -64.37 -23.58
N LEU A 135 -5.44 -64.34 -24.16
CA LEU A 135 -4.71 -63.11 -24.45
C LEU A 135 -5.50 -62.17 -25.37
N LEU A 136 -6.18 -62.69 -26.40
CA LEU A 136 -7.04 -61.88 -27.27
C LEU A 136 -8.17 -61.22 -26.46
N SER A 137 -8.83 -61.97 -25.57
CA SER A 137 -9.92 -61.46 -24.75
C SER A 137 -9.45 -60.36 -23.78
N VAL A 138 -8.31 -60.55 -23.12
CA VAL A 138 -7.70 -59.56 -22.21
C VAL A 138 -7.36 -58.28 -22.96
N ARG A 139 -6.73 -58.39 -24.13
CA ARG A 139 -6.37 -57.24 -24.97
C ARG A 139 -7.61 -56.47 -25.44
N GLN A 140 -8.67 -57.17 -25.82
CA GLN A 140 -9.92 -56.54 -26.24
C GLN A 140 -10.60 -55.81 -25.08
N GLU A 141 -10.64 -56.40 -23.88
CA GLU A 141 -11.18 -55.75 -22.70
C GLU A 141 -10.37 -54.49 -22.33
N TYR A 142 -9.04 -54.60 -22.32
CA TYR A 142 -8.17 -53.45 -22.05
C TYR A 142 -8.33 -52.35 -23.10
N ALA A 143 -8.38 -52.69 -24.39
CA ALA A 143 -8.57 -51.71 -25.46
C ALA A 143 -9.87 -50.90 -25.30
N ASN A 144 -10.91 -51.50 -24.71
CA ASN A 144 -12.18 -50.83 -24.43
C ASN A 144 -12.13 -49.94 -23.19
N LYS A 145 -11.43 -50.35 -22.12
CA LYS A 145 -11.45 -49.68 -20.81
C LYS A 145 -10.22 -48.81 -20.54
N GLY A 146 -9.02 -49.34 -20.77
CA GLY A 146 -7.73 -48.75 -20.39
C GLY A 146 -7.51 -47.34 -20.94
N PRO A 147 -7.62 -47.11 -22.26
CA PRO A 147 -7.45 -45.77 -22.83
C PRO A 147 -8.47 -44.75 -22.29
N ASN A 148 -9.68 -45.19 -21.93
CA ASN A 148 -10.71 -44.30 -21.40
C ASN A 148 -10.40 -43.91 -19.95
N THR A 149 -10.11 -44.87 -19.07
CA THR A 149 -9.77 -44.57 -17.67
C THR A 149 -8.49 -43.74 -17.56
N PHE A 150 -7.48 -44.00 -18.40
CA PHE A 150 -6.30 -43.14 -18.51
C PHE A 150 -6.67 -41.70 -18.92
N ARG A 151 -7.46 -41.52 -19.98
CA ARG A 151 -7.88 -40.18 -20.41
C ARG A 151 -8.64 -39.44 -19.32
N GLN A 152 -9.47 -40.12 -18.54
CA GLN A 152 -10.19 -39.51 -17.42
C GLN A 152 -9.24 -39.05 -16.32
N ALA A 153 -8.29 -39.89 -15.91
CA ALA A 153 -7.28 -39.53 -14.90
C ALA A 153 -6.41 -38.35 -15.37
N HIS A 154 -5.96 -38.40 -16.63
CA HIS A 154 -5.18 -37.34 -17.24
C HIS A 154 -5.97 -36.03 -17.36
N ALA A 155 -7.25 -36.08 -17.74
CA ALA A 155 -8.11 -34.90 -17.82
C ALA A 155 -8.40 -34.28 -16.45
N ALA A 156 -8.55 -35.10 -15.40
CA ALA A 156 -8.71 -34.59 -14.03
C ALA A 156 -7.46 -33.83 -13.56
N MET A 157 -6.26 -34.35 -13.88
CA MET A 157 -5.01 -33.66 -13.58
C MET A 157 -4.83 -32.37 -14.39
N GLU A 158 -5.27 -32.35 -15.65
CA GLU A 158 -5.33 -31.12 -16.45
C GLU A 158 -6.29 -30.09 -15.84
N ALA A 159 -7.44 -30.52 -15.30
CA ALA A 159 -8.37 -29.61 -14.63
C ALA A 159 -7.73 -28.92 -13.41
N ILE A 160 -6.93 -29.66 -12.63
CA ILE A 160 -6.14 -29.07 -11.54
C ILE A 160 -5.11 -28.08 -12.08
N LEU A 161 -4.35 -28.44 -13.13
CA LEU A 161 -3.37 -27.55 -13.74
C LEU A 161 -4.01 -26.24 -14.22
N GLN A 162 -5.14 -26.32 -14.93
CA GLN A 162 -5.88 -25.15 -15.39
C GLN A 162 -6.41 -24.31 -14.23
N PHE A 163 -6.87 -24.94 -13.14
CA PHE A 163 -7.28 -24.25 -11.94
C PHE A 163 -6.12 -23.44 -11.33
N ASN A 164 -4.94 -24.05 -11.18
CA ASN A 164 -3.76 -23.39 -10.62
C ASN A 164 -3.22 -22.28 -11.55
N LEU A 165 -3.18 -22.52 -12.87
CA LEU A 165 -2.79 -21.49 -13.84
C LEU A 165 -3.76 -20.31 -13.85
N LYS A 166 -5.07 -20.56 -13.73
CA LYS A 166 -6.06 -19.48 -13.63
C LYS A 166 -5.90 -18.71 -12.31
N GLY A 167 -5.73 -19.41 -11.18
CA GLY A 167 -5.51 -18.79 -9.87
C GLY A 167 -4.25 -17.90 -9.85
N THR A 168 -3.14 -18.40 -10.38
CA THR A 168 -1.88 -17.62 -10.53
C THR A 168 -2.06 -16.36 -11.38
N ALA A 169 -2.79 -16.45 -12.49
CA ALA A 169 -3.07 -15.30 -13.34
C ALA A 169 -3.97 -14.27 -12.63
N GLU A 170 -5.04 -14.72 -11.96
CA GLU A 170 -5.96 -13.84 -11.23
C GLU A 170 -5.25 -13.09 -10.09
N ALA A 171 -4.42 -13.79 -9.31
CA ALA A 171 -3.61 -13.13 -8.29
C ALA A 171 -2.57 -12.18 -8.88
N ALA A 172 -1.93 -12.51 -10.00
CA ALA A 172 -1.02 -11.57 -10.68
C ALA A 172 -1.75 -10.29 -11.10
N THR A 173 -2.97 -10.39 -11.62
CA THR A 173 -3.79 -9.21 -11.96
C THR A 173 -4.23 -8.42 -10.71
N ALA A 174 -4.62 -9.11 -9.63
CA ALA A 174 -5.00 -8.46 -8.38
C ALA A 174 -3.83 -7.70 -7.74
N VAL A 175 -2.61 -8.25 -7.79
CA VAL A 175 -1.39 -7.57 -7.37
C VAL A 175 -1.14 -6.31 -8.21
N ALA A 176 -1.27 -6.41 -9.54
CA ALA A 176 -1.09 -5.27 -10.44
C ALA A 176 -2.10 -4.14 -10.14
N ASP A 177 -3.37 -4.48 -9.93
CA ASP A 177 -4.41 -3.51 -9.58
C ASP A 177 -4.14 -2.83 -8.23
N LYS A 178 -3.67 -3.59 -7.24
CA LYS A 178 -3.28 -3.05 -5.92
C LYS A 178 -2.07 -2.11 -6.03
N VAL A 179 -1.07 -2.45 -6.84
CA VAL A 179 0.09 -1.59 -7.10
C VAL A 179 -0.35 -0.29 -7.77
N ASN A 180 -1.18 -0.36 -8.82
CA ASN A 180 -1.72 0.83 -9.49
C ASN A 180 -2.52 1.73 -8.54
N ALA A 181 -3.34 1.14 -7.66
CA ALA A 181 -4.07 1.88 -6.65
C ALA A 181 -3.14 2.57 -5.63
N ALA A 182 -2.06 1.89 -5.23
CA ALA A 182 -1.03 2.45 -4.34
C ALA A 182 -0.34 3.64 -4.98
N GLU A 183 0.09 3.51 -6.24
CA GLU A 183 0.73 4.58 -7.01
C GLU A 183 -0.18 5.79 -7.16
N ASN A 184 -1.46 5.58 -7.53
CA ASN A 184 -2.42 6.69 -7.65
C ASN A 184 -2.65 7.39 -6.30
N THR A 185 -2.71 6.64 -5.21
CA THR A 185 -2.84 7.21 -3.86
C THR A 185 -1.61 8.04 -3.49
N MET A 186 -0.40 7.57 -3.81
CA MET A 186 0.85 8.31 -3.59
C MET A 186 0.91 9.59 -4.43
N LEU A 187 0.49 9.54 -5.71
CA LEU A 187 0.42 10.70 -6.58
C LEU A 187 -0.55 11.76 -6.05
N VAL A 188 -1.75 11.37 -5.62
CA VAL A 188 -2.72 12.30 -5.02
C VAL A 188 -2.14 12.91 -3.74
N ALA A 189 -1.52 12.11 -2.87
CA ALA A 189 -0.89 12.61 -1.65
C ALA A 189 0.24 13.62 -1.94
N LEU A 190 1.04 13.37 -3.00
CA LEU A 190 2.08 14.29 -3.46
C LEU A 190 1.48 15.60 -3.95
N VAL A 191 0.46 15.55 -4.82
CA VAL A 191 -0.21 16.75 -5.34
C VAL A 191 -0.81 17.58 -4.21
N VAL A 192 -1.51 16.95 -3.26
CA VAL A 192 -2.06 17.64 -2.10
C VAL A 192 -0.96 18.31 -1.26
N SER A 193 0.17 17.62 -1.06
CA SER A 193 1.32 18.18 -0.32
C SER A 193 1.92 19.39 -1.02
N LEU A 194 2.04 19.36 -2.36
CA LEU A 194 2.51 20.48 -3.16
C LEU A 194 1.54 21.67 -3.12
N VAL A 195 0.23 21.42 -3.20
CA VAL A 195 -0.80 22.47 -3.11
C VAL A 195 -0.79 23.13 -1.73
N VAL A 196 -0.75 22.34 -0.65
CA VAL A 196 -0.69 22.87 0.71
C VAL A 196 0.62 23.63 0.95
N GLY A 197 1.76 23.08 0.52
CA GLY A 197 3.05 23.74 0.60
C GLY A 197 3.06 25.07 -0.15
N GLY A 198 2.56 25.08 -1.39
CA GLY A 198 2.41 26.30 -2.19
C GLY A 198 1.49 27.34 -1.56
N ALA A 199 0.37 26.92 -1.00
CA ALA A 199 -0.55 27.80 -0.28
C ALA A 199 0.11 28.43 0.95
N LEU A 200 0.85 27.66 1.74
CA LEU A 200 1.57 28.18 2.91
C LEU A 200 2.69 29.15 2.52
N ILE A 201 3.44 28.85 1.45
CA ILE A 201 4.47 29.74 0.89
C ILE A 201 3.86 31.08 0.47
N TRP A 202 2.63 31.08 -0.03
CA TRP A 202 1.95 32.29 -0.46
C TRP A 202 1.27 33.05 0.69
N LEU A 203 0.69 32.34 1.67
CA LEU A 203 -0.08 32.94 2.77
C LEU A 203 0.82 33.51 3.87
N ILE A 204 1.82 32.77 4.35
CA ILE A 204 2.64 33.16 5.52
C ILE A 204 3.32 34.53 5.33
N PRO A 205 3.93 34.86 4.17
CA PRO A 205 4.54 36.16 3.98
C PRO A 205 3.56 37.33 4.13
N ARG A 206 2.32 37.15 3.66
CA ARG A 206 1.29 38.19 3.67
C ARG A 206 0.57 38.30 5.01
N SER A 207 0.27 37.18 5.66
CA SER A 207 -0.51 37.18 6.90
C SER A 207 0.34 37.35 8.16
N VAL A 208 1.64 37.03 8.09
CA VAL A 208 2.53 37.10 9.27
C VAL A 208 3.74 38.00 9.02
N ILE A 209 4.56 37.69 8.01
CA ILE A 209 5.87 38.35 7.86
C ILE A 209 5.72 39.85 7.60
N GLU A 210 4.81 40.24 6.71
CA GLU A 210 4.60 41.64 6.33
C GLU A 210 3.97 42.47 7.47
N PRO A 211 2.89 42.05 8.16
CA PRO A 211 2.37 42.73 9.35
C PRO A 211 3.39 42.86 10.48
N VAL A 212 4.20 41.82 10.74
CA VAL A 212 5.26 41.87 11.75
C VAL A 212 6.32 42.93 11.38
N LYS A 213 6.72 43.01 10.11
CA LYS A 213 7.64 44.07 9.64
C LYS A 213 7.04 45.46 9.82
N GLN A 214 5.74 45.63 9.56
CA GLN A 214 5.05 46.90 9.78
C GLN A 214 5.01 47.27 11.27
N ALA A 215 4.70 46.32 12.14
CA ALA A 215 4.67 46.52 13.59
C ALA A 215 6.05 46.94 14.12
N VAL A 216 7.11 46.26 13.69
CA VAL A 216 8.50 46.60 14.05
C VAL A 216 8.84 48.02 13.57
N ALA A 217 8.51 48.36 12.31
CA ALA A 217 8.79 49.69 11.77
C ALA A 217 8.05 50.81 12.52
N LEU A 218 6.78 50.59 12.90
CA LEU A 218 6.02 51.55 13.68
C LEU A 218 6.62 51.74 15.09
N ALA A 219 6.94 50.64 15.77
CA ALA A 219 7.56 50.69 17.09
C ALA A 219 8.92 51.42 17.06
N GLN A 220 9.72 51.20 16.02
CA GLN A 220 10.98 51.91 15.81
C GLN A 220 10.77 53.42 15.66
N SER A 221 9.80 53.86 14.84
CA SER A 221 9.49 55.29 14.69
C SER A 221 9.01 55.93 16.00
N ILE A 222 8.18 55.23 16.78
CA ILE A 222 7.76 55.69 18.11
C ILE A 222 8.97 55.86 19.03
N ALA A 223 9.89 54.90 19.05
CA ALA A 223 11.10 54.94 19.88
C ALA A 223 12.04 56.10 19.48
N GLU A 224 12.05 56.48 18.21
CA GLU A 224 12.81 57.63 17.68
C GLU A 224 12.09 58.98 17.90
N GLY A 225 10.86 58.97 18.45
CA GLY A 225 10.05 60.15 18.71
C GLY A 225 9.24 60.65 17.50
N ASP A 226 9.24 59.92 16.38
CA ASP A 226 8.38 60.19 15.23
C ASP A 226 7.00 59.56 15.43
N LEU A 227 6.05 60.37 15.91
CA LEU A 227 4.66 59.98 16.11
C LEU A 227 3.75 60.31 14.91
N THR A 228 4.32 60.64 13.74
CA THR A 228 3.55 61.07 12.56
C THR A 228 3.21 59.92 11.60
N ARG A 229 3.91 58.78 11.70
CA ARG A 229 3.64 57.60 10.86
C ARG A 229 2.31 56.94 11.20
N ARG A 230 1.47 56.70 10.19
CA ARG A 230 0.24 55.90 10.31
C ARG A 230 0.50 54.48 9.84
N VAL A 231 -0.06 53.49 10.54
CA VAL A 231 -0.10 52.11 10.03
C VAL A 231 -1.54 51.76 9.65
N GLN A 232 -1.72 51.08 8.52
CA GLN A 232 -3.04 50.55 8.16
C GLN A 232 -3.22 49.21 8.85
N VAL A 233 -4.13 49.16 9.82
CA VAL A 233 -4.52 47.91 10.46
C VAL A 233 -5.40 47.13 9.49
N GLN A 234 -4.84 46.09 8.88
CA GLN A 234 -5.56 45.15 8.03
C GLN A 234 -5.58 43.78 8.70
N GLY A 235 -6.72 43.10 8.64
CA GLY A 235 -6.91 41.78 9.27
C GLY A 235 -7.67 41.84 10.59
N LYS A 236 -8.28 40.71 10.97
CA LYS A 236 -8.99 40.49 12.24
C LYS A 236 -8.31 39.39 13.07
N ASP A 237 -7.11 39.00 12.68
CA ASP A 237 -6.28 38.01 13.36
C ASP A 237 -5.38 38.69 14.41
N GLU A 238 -4.56 37.89 15.08
CA GLU A 238 -3.65 38.33 16.12
C GLU A 238 -2.66 39.40 15.61
N MET A 239 -2.32 39.38 14.32
CA MET A 239 -1.42 40.37 13.71
C MET A 239 -2.13 41.72 13.51
N GLY A 240 -3.40 41.70 13.10
CA GLY A 240 -4.25 42.90 13.06
C GLY A 240 -4.46 43.51 14.44
N GLU A 241 -4.70 42.68 15.47
CA GLU A 241 -4.87 43.14 16.85
C GLU A 241 -3.58 43.78 17.41
N LEU A 242 -2.41 43.19 17.10
CA LEU A 242 -1.11 43.74 17.45
C LEU A 242 -0.91 45.13 16.83
N LEU A 243 -1.12 45.26 15.51
CA LEU A 243 -0.98 46.54 14.81
C LEU A 243 -1.95 47.60 15.34
N GLY A 244 -3.21 47.23 15.61
CA GLY A 244 -4.19 48.16 16.19
C GLY A 244 -3.88 48.57 17.62
N SER A 245 -3.20 47.73 18.39
CA SER A 245 -2.75 48.09 19.73
C SER A 245 -1.56 49.05 19.70
N LEU A 246 -0.62 48.87 18.77
CA LEU A 246 0.47 49.82 18.54
C LEU A 246 -0.03 51.19 18.06
N ASP A 247 -1.03 51.23 17.17
CA ASP A 247 -1.66 52.47 16.69
C ASP A 247 -2.35 53.25 17.83
N ARG A 248 -3.07 52.55 18.71
CA ARG A 248 -3.65 53.15 19.92
C ARG A 248 -2.60 53.70 20.87
N MET A 249 -1.50 52.98 21.08
CA MET A 249 -0.37 53.44 21.90
C MET A 249 0.24 54.72 21.34
N GLN A 250 0.49 54.78 20.03
CA GLN A 250 0.99 55.99 19.36
C GLN A 250 0.02 57.16 19.56
N THR A 251 -1.27 56.95 19.35
CA THR A 251 -2.29 57.99 19.51
C THR A 251 -2.30 58.57 20.93
N GLN A 252 -2.17 57.71 21.94
CA GLN A 252 -2.07 58.17 23.34
C GLN A 252 -0.78 58.96 23.60
N LEU A 253 0.36 58.54 23.04
CA LEU A 253 1.61 59.28 23.15
C LEU A 253 1.53 60.67 22.51
N VAL A 254 0.89 60.80 21.34
CA VAL A 254 0.63 62.10 20.70
C VAL A 254 -0.15 63.02 21.64
N GLN A 255 -1.21 62.51 22.27
CA GLN A 255 -2.01 63.29 23.21
C GLN A 255 -1.20 63.71 24.44
N VAL A 256 -0.37 62.82 24.99
CA VAL A 256 0.50 63.14 26.13
C VAL A 256 1.50 64.23 25.77
N VAL A 257 2.18 64.12 24.62
CA VAL A 257 3.14 65.14 24.14
C VAL A 257 2.46 66.49 23.89
N ALA A 258 1.26 66.48 23.29
CA ALA A 258 0.47 67.70 23.07
C ALA A 258 0.08 68.39 24.39
N ASN A 259 -0.36 67.62 25.38
CA ASN A 259 -0.71 68.12 26.71
C ASN A 259 0.53 68.71 27.43
N VAL A 260 1.68 68.03 27.35
CA VAL A 260 2.95 68.53 27.92
C VAL A 260 3.35 69.85 27.27
N ARG A 261 3.28 69.94 25.94
CA ARG A 261 3.57 71.18 25.20
C ARG A 261 2.66 72.33 25.61
N SER A 262 1.34 72.10 25.67
CA SER A 262 0.37 73.12 26.09
C SER A 262 0.59 73.56 27.54
N GLY A 263 0.94 72.62 28.43
CA GLY A 263 1.36 72.92 29.80
C GLY A 263 2.62 73.79 29.85
N SER A 264 3.65 73.47 29.04
CA SER A 264 4.86 74.29 28.93
C SER A 264 4.59 75.68 28.38
N GLU A 265 3.73 75.82 27.37
CA GLU A 265 3.30 77.13 26.84
C GLU A 265 2.59 77.96 27.91
N SER A 266 1.68 77.34 28.69
CA SER A 266 0.99 78.00 29.80
C SER A 266 1.95 78.45 30.90
N VAL A 267 2.92 77.61 31.27
CA VAL A 267 3.98 77.95 32.24
C VAL A 267 4.85 79.08 31.71
N ALA A 268 5.20 79.08 30.42
CA ALA A 268 5.98 80.15 29.80
C ALA A 268 5.22 81.48 29.81
N THR A 269 3.93 81.48 29.48
CA THR A 269 3.07 82.67 29.57
C THR A 269 2.97 83.19 31.00
N ALA A 270 2.66 82.33 31.98
CA ALA A 270 2.60 82.73 33.39
C ALA A 270 3.95 83.25 33.89
N SER A 271 5.07 82.64 33.47
CA SER A 271 6.41 83.13 33.81
C SER A 271 6.69 84.52 33.22
N ALA A 272 6.23 84.79 31.99
CA ALA A 272 6.33 86.10 31.38
C ALA A 272 5.47 87.15 32.11
N GLU A 273 4.25 86.79 32.53
CA GLU A 273 3.39 87.65 33.34
C GLU A 273 4.02 87.95 34.71
N ILE A 274 4.61 86.94 35.38
CA ILE A 274 5.33 87.13 36.65
C ILE A 274 6.54 88.04 36.46
N ALA A 275 7.34 87.83 35.41
CA ALA A 275 8.49 88.69 35.12
C ALA A 275 8.06 90.15 34.89
N GLN A 276 6.98 90.36 34.14
CA GLN A 276 6.40 91.68 33.94
C GLN A 276 5.89 92.30 35.25
N GLY A 277 5.20 91.52 36.09
CA GLY A 277 4.73 91.94 37.40
C GLY A 277 5.87 92.28 38.37
N ASN A 278 6.96 91.52 38.34
CA ASN A 278 8.18 91.81 39.10
C ASN A 278 8.89 93.08 38.62
N HIS A 279 8.85 93.37 37.30
CA HIS A 279 9.35 94.64 36.76
C HIS A 279 8.53 95.83 37.25
N ASP A 280 7.20 95.75 37.20
CA ASP A 280 6.32 96.81 37.71
C ASP A 280 6.50 97.02 39.23
N LEU A 281 6.59 95.93 40.00
CA LEU A 281 6.84 96.00 41.43
C LEU A 281 8.22 96.59 41.76
N SER A 282 9.27 96.20 41.04
CA SER A 282 10.60 96.78 41.17
C SER A 282 10.57 98.29 40.88
N ALA A 283 9.91 98.70 39.80
CA ALA A 283 9.77 100.12 39.44
C ALA A 283 9.02 100.93 40.51
N ARG A 284 7.95 100.38 41.09
CA ARG A 284 7.22 101.00 42.21
C ARG A 284 8.06 101.06 43.48
N THR A 285 8.87 100.04 43.73
CA THR A 285 9.77 99.98 44.88
C THR A 285 10.88 101.03 44.76
N GLU A 286 11.45 101.21 43.56
CA GLU A 286 12.41 102.29 43.26
C GLU A 286 11.78 103.68 43.43
N GLN A 287 10.55 103.88 42.95
CA GLN A 287 9.81 105.13 43.17
C GLN A 287 9.57 105.41 44.66
N GLN A 288 9.19 104.40 45.45
CA GLN A 288 9.02 104.55 46.91
C GLN A 288 10.35 104.83 47.62
N ALA A 289 11.41 104.13 47.25
CA ALA A 289 12.74 104.34 47.82
C ALA A 289 13.30 105.74 47.49
N SER A 290 12.96 106.30 46.32
CA SER A 290 13.32 107.68 45.94
C SER A 290 12.45 108.76 46.60
N ALA A 291 11.34 108.37 47.22
CA ALA A 291 10.41 109.28 47.91
C ALA A 291 10.64 109.38 49.43
N LEU A 292 11.56 108.56 49.98
CA LEU A 292 12.08 108.65 51.35
C LEU A 292 13.41 109.43 51.38
#